data_AF-A0A1N7MFA3-F1
#
_entry.id   AF-A0A1N7MFA3-F1
#
_cell.length_a   1.000
_cell.length_b   1.000
_cell.length_c   1.000
_cell.angle_alpha   90.00
_cell.angle_beta   90.00
_cell.angle_gamma   90.00
#
_symmetry.space_group_name_H-M   'P 1'
#
loop_
_entity.id
_entity.type
_entity.pdbx_description
1 polymer ?
#
loop_
_entity_poly.entity_id
_entity_poly.type
_entity_poly.pdbx_seq_one_letter_code
_entity_poly.pdbx_strand_id
1 'polypeptide(L)'
;MILQQDFLENLQISLIRTAEEIEEVKVSFVQLTGDLNTDSRNLTKIDRAAQVEQAVGIPGPPEKPRETPPPTLEKAGIIKYALSNLNLNSLYKNISGDGRRMRSLYRYEDLQDNIAWIRERVEDDYFTKMNIPKDKISEFLQFSIGLKPDINRWIRARNLERVLFTLEDTFPKYLENRSVK
;
A
#
# COMPACT_ATOMS: atom_id res chain seq x y z
N MET A 1 -34.17 40.69 34.03
CA MET A 1 -33.28 41.85 34.29
C MET A 1 -32.12 41.30 35.10
N ILE A 2 -30.98 41.05 34.44
CA ILE A 2 -29.82 40.44 35.08
C ILE A 2 -29.12 41.54 35.88
N LEU A 3 -28.92 41.32 37.18
CA LEU A 3 -28.32 42.30 38.08
C LEU A 3 -26.79 42.27 37.91
N GLN A 4 -26.17 43.44 37.93
CA GLN A 4 -24.72 43.64 37.72
C GLN A 4 -23.82 42.89 38.72
N GLN A 5 -24.41 42.39 39.82
CA GLN A 5 -23.72 41.56 40.83
C GLN A 5 -23.41 40.14 40.35
N ASP A 6 -24.11 39.61 39.35
CA ASP A 6 -23.90 38.24 38.85
C ASP A 6 -22.57 38.08 38.10
N PHE A 7 -21.93 39.18 37.68
CA PHE A 7 -20.65 39.19 36.95
C PHE A 7 -19.41 39.33 37.84
N LEU A 8 -19.59 39.53 39.16
CA LEU A 8 -18.48 39.68 40.11
C LEU A 8 -18.10 38.37 40.83
N GLU A 9 -18.83 37.29 40.58
CA GLU A 9 -18.46 35.98 41.11
C GLU A 9 -17.34 35.37 40.26
N ASN A 10 -16.20 35.14 40.88
CA ASN A 10 -15.08 34.44 40.26
C ASN A 10 -15.50 33.00 39.94
N LEU A 11 -15.88 32.75 38.68
CA LEU A 11 -16.20 31.42 38.20
C LEU A 11 -14.92 30.59 38.11
N GLN A 12 -14.64 29.80 39.14
CA GLN A 12 -13.50 28.91 39.18
C GLN A 12 -13.85 27.60 38.46
N ILE A 13 -13.50 27.51 37.18
CA ILE A 13 -13.63 26.28 36.40
C ILE A 13 -12.39 25.42 36.67
N SER A 14 -12.55 24.30 37.38
CA SER A 14 -11.50 23.30 37.54
C SER A 14 -11.68 22.16 36.55
N LEU A 15 -10.68 21.94 35.69
CA LEU A 15 -10.59 20.72 34.88
C LEU A 15 -10.00 19.60 35.74
N ILE A 16 -10.78 18.55 35.98
CA ILE A 16 -10.28 17.31 36.58
C ILE A 16 -9.88 16.40 35.43
N ARG A 17 -8.58 16.14 35.27
CA ARG A 17 -8.05 15.25 34.24
C ARG A 17 -8.21 13.81 34.73
N THR A 18 -9.30 13.17 34.36
CA THR A 18 -9.46 11.72 34.58
C THR A 18 -8.64 11.00 33.52
N ALA A 19 -7.49 10.45 33.92
CA ALA A 19 -6.78 9.48 33.11
C ALA A 19 -7.40 8.12 33.42
N GLU A 20 -8.28 7.63 32.55
CA GLU A 20 -8.65 6.21 32.57
C GLU A 20 -7.49 5.43 31.96
N GLU A 21 -6.92 4.53 32.76
CA GLU A 21 -5.93 3.57 32.30
C GLU A 21 -6.68 2.58 31.39
N ILE A 22 -6.34 2.57 30.09
CA ILE A 22 -6.96 1.63 29.15
C ILE A 22 -6.52 0.23 29.55
N GLU A 23 -7.45 -0.60 29.99
CA GLU A 23 -7.18 -2.00 30.32
C GLU A 23 -6.64 -2.73 29.09
N GLU A 24 -5.45 -3.32 29.21
CA GLU A 24 -4.89 -4.17 28.17
C GLU A 24 -5.78 -5.40 28.00
N VAL A 25 -6.54 -5.46 26.91
CA VAL A 25 -7.34 -6.63 26.56
C VAL A 25 -6.36 -7.76 26.20
N LYS A 26 -6.07 -8.63 27.17
CA LYS A 26 -5.41 -9.91 26.93
C LYS A 26 -6.37 -10.80 26.13
N VAL A 27 -6.37 -10.67 24.82
CA VAL A 27 -6.99 -11.66 23.92
C VAL A 27 -6.24 -12.97 24.10
N SER A 28 -6.76 -13.86 24.94
CA SER A 28 -6.17 -15.17 25.16
C SER A 28 -6.07 -15.89 23.81
N PHE A 29 -4.82 -16.24 23.53
CA PHE A 29 -4.29 -16.93 22.38
C PHE A 29 -5.10 -18.18 22.07
N VAL A 30 -5.35 -18.42 20.77
CA VAL A 30 -5.75 -19.70 20.15
C VAL A 30 -5.99 -20.85 21.14
N GLN A 31 -7.22 -21.36 21.22
CA GLN A 31 -7.48 -22.64 21.90
C GLN A 31 -6.70 -23.73 21.15
N LEU A 32 -5.50 -24.04 21.64
CA LEU A 32 -4.67 -25.10 21.10
C LEU A 32 -5.35 -26.41 21.50
N THR A 33 -5.92 -27.06 20.50
CA THR A 33 -6.68 -28.30 20.65
C THR A 33 -5.76 -29.50 20.87
N GLY A 34 -4.44 -29.32 20.69
CA GLY A 34 -3.42 -30.35 20.86
C GLY A 34 -3.19 -31.20 19.60
N ASP A 35 -3.91 -30.90 18.52
CA ASP A 35 -3.68 -31.49 17.20
C ASP A 35 -3.02 -30.45 16.29
N LEU A 36 -1.81 -30.77 15.84
CA LEU A 36 -0.96 -29.88 15.05
C LEU A 36 -1.60 -29.48 13.71
N ASN A 37 -2.44 -30.34 13.13
CA ASN A 37 -3.10 -30.05 11.85
C ASN A 37 -4.23 -29.02 12.00
N THR A 38 -4.97 -29.07 13.10
CA THR A 38 -6.04 -28.11 13.41
C THR A 38 -5.47 -26.80 13.93
N ASP A 39 -4.46 -26.87 14.79
CA ASP A 39 -3.84 -25.69 15.40
C ASP A 39 -3.03 -24.86 14.39
N SER A 40 -2.31 -25.48 13.44
CA SER A 40 -1.60 -24.75 12.37
C SER A 40 -2.55 -24.03 11.39
N ARG A 41 -3.72 -24.62 11.13
CA ARG A 41 -4.78 -24.01 10.30
C ARG A 41 -5.49 -22.86 11.01
N ASN A 42 -5.60 -22.90 12.34
CA ASN A 42 -6.20 -21.84 13.14
C ASN A 42 -5.26 -20.64 13.28
N LEU A 43 -3.94 -20.86 13.32
CA LEU A 43 -2.92 -19.81 13.39
C LEU A 43 -2.78 -19.00 12.09
N THR A 44 -3.04 -19.62 10.94
CA THR A 44 -2.81 -19.00 9.62
C THR A 44 -3.97 -18.13 9.12
N LYS A 45 -5.14 -18.14 9.78
CA LYS A 45 -6.37 -17.53 9.26
C LYS A 45 -6.81 -16.23 9.91
N ILE A 46 -6.22 -15.82 11.04
CA ILE A 46 -6.79 -14.72 11.84
C ILE A 46 -5.76 -13.62 12.06
N ASP A 47 -5.74 -12.65 11.16
CA ASP A 47 -5.11 -11.36 11.42
C ASP A 47 -6.00 -10.55 12.39
N ARG A 48 -5.83 -10.82 13.69
CA ARG A 48 -6.65 -10.23 14.76
C ARG A 48 -6.44 -8.73 14.86
N ALA A 49 -5.28 -8.21 14.46
CA ALA A 49 -5.04 -6.76 14.40
C ALA A 49 -5.99 -6.11 13.38
N ALA A 50 -6.10 -6.69 12.18
CA ALA A 50 -7.07 -6.23 11.18
C ALA A 50 -8.53 -6.36 11.66
N GLN A 51 -8.86 -7.39 12.45
CA GLN A 51 -10.21 -7.53 13.03
C GLN A 51 -10.51 -6.47 14.10
N VAL A 52 -9.52 -6.13 14.93
CA VAL A 52 -9.63 -5.07 15.94
C VAL A 52 -9.73 -3.72 15.26
N GLU A 53 -8.92 -3.43 14.23
CA GLU A 53 -9.04 -2.21 13.42
C GLU A 53 -10.41 -2.08 12.77
N GLN A 54 -10.93 -3.18 12.19
CA GLN A 54 -12.25 -3.20 11.59
C GLN A 54 -13.38 -3.01 12.62
N ALA A 55 -13.22 -3.55 13.83
CA ALA A 55 -14.18 -3.37 14.94
C ALA A 55 -14.16 -1.95 15.52
N VAL A 56 -12.99 -1.30 15.56
CA VAL A 56 -12.82 0.08 15.99
C VAL A 56 -13.35 1.07 14.94
N GLY A 57 -13.49 0.65 13.68
CA GLY A 57 -14.13 1.42 12.61
C GLY A 57 -13.32 2.62 12.11
N ILE A 58 -12.09 2.79 12.60
CA ILE A 58 -11.17 3.81 12.12
C ILE A 58 -10.41 3.20 10.93
N PRO A 59 -10.55 3.73 9.71
CA PRO A 59 -9.72 3.28 8.60
C PRO A 59 -8.26 3.50 8.97
N GLY A 60 -7.44 2.45 8.85
CA GLY A 60 -6.01 2.56 9.10
C GLY A 60 -5.38 3.70 8.28
N PRO A 61 -4.32 4.34 8.80
CA PRO A 61 -3.61 5.37 8.05
C PRO A 61 -3.16 4.80 6.69
N PRO A 62 -3.21 5.61 5.61
CA PRO A 62 -2.79 5.14 4.30
C PRO A 62 -1.34 4.65 4.35
N GLU A 63 -1.05 3.49 3.76
CA GLU A 63 0.30 2.89 3.74
C GLU A 63 1.38 3.88 3.29
N LYS A 64 1.00 4.78 2.38
CA LYS A 64 1.84 5.86 1.86
C LYS A 64 1.01 7.16 1.87
N PRO A 65 1.18 8.06 2.85
CA PRO A 65 0.50 9.36 2.83
C PRO A 65 1.02 10.18 1.65
N ARG A 66 0.24 10.22 0.56
CA ARG A 66 0.58 10.89 -0.68
C ARG A 66 -0.62 11.68 -1.17
N GLU A 67 -0.35 12.78 -1.87
CA GLU A 67 -1.41 13.49 -2.58
C GLU A 67 -1.95 12.62 -3.72
N THR A 68 -3.27 12.44 -3.76
CA THR A 68 -3.94 11.74 -4.87
C THR A 68 -3.84 12.57 -6.14
N PRO A 69 -3.26 12.04 -7.23
CA PRO A 69 -3.18 12.77 -8.48
C PRO A 69 -4.59 12.89 -9.09
N PRO A 70 -4.90 13.97 -9.82
CA PRO A 70 -6.20 14.12 -10.45
C PRO A 70 -6.43 13.00 -11.48
N PRO A 71 -7.68 12.53 -11.61
CA PRO A 71 -8.01 11.41 -12.48
C PRO A 71 -7.79 11.77 -13.96
N THR A 72 -7.52 10.75 -14.78
CA THR A 72 -7.44 10.88 -16.25
C THR A 72 -8.79 10.51 -16.87
N LEU A 73 -9.12 11.10 -18.02
CA LEU A 73 -10.32 10.75 -18.79
C LEU A 73 -10.43 9.24 -19.04
N GLU A 74 -9.34 8.59 -19.46
CA GLU A 74 -9.29 7.13 -19.73
C GLU A 74 -9.60 6.29 -18.48
N LYS A 75 -9.13 6.71 -17.30
CA LYS A 75 -9.27 5.93 -16.06
C LYS A 75 -10.60 6.15 -15.36
N ALA A 76 -11.13 7.37 -15.43
CA ALA A 76 -12.31 7.76 -14.66
C ALA A 76 -13.59 7.89 -15.51
N GLY A 77 -13.46 7.97 -16.83
CA GLY A 77 -14.55 8.28 -17.72
C GLY A 77 -14.92 9.77 -17.71
N ILE A 78 -15.71 10.18 -18.71
CA ILE A 78 -16.03 11.60 -19.00
C ILE A 78 -16.70 12.29 -17.80
N ILE A 79 -17.72 11.64 -17.22
CA ILE A 79 -18.52 12.23 -16.12
C ILE A 79 -17.65 12.49 -14.89
N LYS A 80 -16.88 11.49 -14.44
CA LYS A 80 -16.04 11.63 -13.24
C LYS A 80 -14.88 12.59 -13.47
N TYR A 81 -14.31 12.60 -14.68
CA TYR A 81 -13.30 13.59 -15.05
C TYR A 81 -13.86 15.01 -15.00
N ALA A 82 -15.03 15.26 -15.59
CA ALA A 82 -15.68 16.57 -15.54
C ALA A 82 -15.97 17.01 -14.10
N LEU A 83 -16.51 16.12 -13.26
CA LEU A 83 -16.74 16.40 -11.83
C LEU A 83 -15.45 16.69 -11.06
N SER A 84 -14.36 15.96 -11.33
CA SER A 84 -13.07 16.21 -10.68
C SER A 84 -12.51 17.59 -10.99
N ASN A 85 -12.82 18.11 -12.18
CA ASN A 85 -12.45 19.43 -12.67
C ASN A 85 -13.41 20.54 -12.18
N LEU A 86 -14.34 20.27 -11.26
CA LEU A 86 -15.04 21.35 -10.55
C LEU A 86 -14.17 21.95 -9.43
N ASN A 87 -13.13 21.23 -8.99
CA ASN A 87 -12.17 21.71 -8.00
C ASN A 87 -11.02 22.45 -8.68
N LEU A 88 -10.78 23.72 -8.30
CA LEU A 88 -9.71 24.56 -8.86
C LEU A 88 -8.31 23.93 -8.75
N ASN A 89 -8.01 23.21 -7.67
CA ASN A 89 -6.73 22.52 -7.51
C ASN A 89 -6.56 21.39 -8.53
N SER A 90 -7.63 20.60 -8.75
CA SER A 90 -7.62 19.51 -9.73
C SER A 90 -7.55 20.03 -11.16
N LEU A 91 -8.30 21.10 -11.46
CA LEU A 91 -8.23 21.83 -12.73
C LEU A 91 -6.81 22.30 -13.01
N TYR A 92 -6.21 23.02 -12.07
CA TYR A 92 -4.86 23.54 -12.19
C TYR A 92 -3.86 22.42 -12.45
N LYS A 93 -3.90 21.33 -11.67
CA LYS A 93 -2.99 20.18 -11.83
C LYS A 93 -3.19 19.44 -13.17
N ASN A 94 -4.42 19.40 -13.70
CA ASN A 94 -4.70 18.80 -15.00
C ASN A 94 -4.19 19.67 -16.15
N ILE A 95 -4.40 21.00 -16.09
CA ILE A 95 -4.00 21.94 -17.13
C ILE A 95 -2.49 22.18 -17.14
N SER A 96 -1.88 22.39 -15.96
CA SER A 96 -0.43 22.60 -15.80
C SER A 96 0.42 21.38 -16.16
N GLY A 97 -0.19 20.20 -16.23
CA GLY A 97 0.51 18.92 -16.44
C GLY A 97 1.15 18.35 -15.18
N ASP A 98 1.02 19.00 -14.02
CA ASP A 98 1.50 18.47 -12.74
C ASP A 98 0.88 17.11 -12.40
N GLY A 99 -0.40 16.91 -12.73
CA GLY A 99 -1.05 15.61 -12.58
C GLY A 99 -0.34 14.50 -13.37
N ARG A 100 0.20 14.79 -14.55
CA ARG A 100 0.98 13.84 -15.34
C ARG A 100 2.34 13.58 -14.69
N ARG A 101 3.01 14.63 -14.21
CA ARG A 101 4.28 14.53 -13.47
C ARG A 101 4.14 13.63 -12.24
N MET A 102 3.13 13.89 -11.40
CA MET A 102 2.84 13.12 -10.19
C MET A 102 2.58 11.64 -10.51
N ARG A 103 1.72 11.34 -11.50
CA ARG A 103 1.44 9.94 -11.89
C ARG A 103 2.69 9.22 -12.39
N SER A 104 3.56 9.88 -13.14
CA SER A 104 4.81 9.28 -13.58
C SER A 104 5.74 9.01 -12.41
N LEU A 105 5.91 9.98 -11.50
CA LEU A 105 6.71 9.82 -10.29
C LEU A 105 6.23 8.61 -9.46
N TYR A 106 4.94 8.56 -9.15
CA TYR A 106 4.38 7.48 -8.33
C TYR A 106 4.52 6.11 -9.00
N ARG A 107 4.37 6.03 -10.33
CA ARG A 107 4.63 4.78 -11.07
C ARG A 107 6.08 4.32 -10.94
N TYR A 108 7.04 5.24 -10.98
CA TYR A 108 8.45 4.88 -10.81
C TYR A 108 8.74 4.44 -9.37
N GLU A 109 8.24 5.15 -8.38
CA GLU A 109 8.40 4.79 -6.97
C GLU A 109 7.81 3.41 -6.67
N ASP A 110 6.56 3.15 -7.07
CA ASP A 110 5.92 1.86 -6.84
C ASP A 110 6.65 0.72 -7.58
N LEU A 111 7.21 0.99 -8.76
CA LEU A 111 8.04 0.02 -9.48
C LEU A 111 9.35 -0.27 -8.74
N GLN A 112 10.03 0.75 -8.19
CA GLN A 112 11.24 0.55 -7.40
C GLN A 112 10.96 -0.21 -6.11
N ASP A 113 9.86 0.09 -5.42
CA ASP A 113 9.45 -0.62 -4.21
C ASP A 113 9.17 -2.10 -4.50
N ASN A 114 8.52 -2.39 -5.63
CA ASN A 114 8.26 -3.76 -6.08
C ASN A 114 9.56 -4.50 -6.41
N ILE A 115 10.51 -3.84 -7.09
CA ILE A 115 11.84 -4.42 -7.38
C ILE A 115 12.59 -4.69 -6.08
N ALA A 116 12.62 -3.72 -5.15
CA ALA A 116 13.27 -3.86 -3.87
C ALA A 116 12.68 -5.03 -3.06
N TRP A 117 11.35 -5.16 -3.05
CA TRP A 117 10.66 -6.26 -2.37
C TRP A 117 11.07 -7.64 -2.90
N ILE A 118 11.22 -7.79 -4.22
CA ILE A 118 11.68 -9.04 -4.84
C ILE A 118 13.15 -9.30 -4.46
N ARG A 119 14.02 -8.28 -4.60
CA ARG A 119 15.46 -8.42 -4.34
C ARG A 119 15.80 -8.70 -2.88
N GLU A 120 14.97 -8.24 -1.94
CA GLU A 120 15.12 -8.57 -0.52
C GLU A 120 14.85 -10.05 -0.23
N ARG A 121 14.03 -10.72 -1.06
CA ARG A 121 13.55 -12.09 -0.83
C ARG A 121 14.20 -13.14 -1.73
N VAL A 122 14.85 -12.70 -2.78
CA VAL A 122 15.43 -13.58 -3.80
C VAL A 122 16.90 -13.22 -3.94
N GLU A 123 17.77 -14.18 -3.66
CA GLU A 123 19.21 -14.00 -3.81
C GLU A 123 19.59 -13.78 -5.28
N ASP A 124 20.65 -12.99 -5.50
CA ASP A 124 21.17 -12.73 -6.85
C ASP A 124 21.51 -14.03 -7.62
N ASP A 125 21.84 -15.12 -6.91
CA ASP A 125 22.19 -16.43 -7.52
C ASP A 125 21.06 -17.03 -8.36
N TYR A 126 19.80 -16.79 -7.97
CA TYR A 126 18.62 -17.24 -8.71
C TYR A 126 18.63 -16.68 -10.14
N PHE A 127 18.92 -15.39 -10.27
CA PHE A 127 18.95 -14.70 -11.56
C PHE A 127 20.19 -15.06 -12.38
N THR A 128 21.34 -15.26 -11.73
CA THR A 128 22.56 -15.67 -12.45
C THR A 128 22.44 -17.08 -13.01
N LYS A 129 21.72 -18.00 -12.35
CA LYS A 129 21.36 -19.32 -12.91
C LYS A 129 20.50 -19.22 -14.16
N MET A 130 19.67 -18.19 -14.24
CA MET A 130 18.92 -17.82 -15.45
C MET A 130 19.76 -17.02 -16.44
N ASN A 131 21.09 -17.02 -16.34
CA ASN A 131 21.95 -16.28 -17.27
C ASN A 131 21.70 -14.75 -17.29
N ILE A 132 21.22 -14.19 -16.18
CA ILE A 132 21.06 -12.74 -16.00
C ILE A 132 22.24 -12.21 -15.17
N PRO A 133 23.08 -11.32 -15.73
CA PRO A 133 24.15 -10.67 -14.98
C PRO A 133 23.63 -9.86 -13.78
N LYS A 134 24.40 -9.78 -12.69
CA LYS A 134 23.98 -9.11 -11.44
C LYS A 134 23.62 -7.62 -11.64
N ASP A 135 24.32 -6.94 -12.52
CA ASP A 135 24.09 -5.55 -12.92
C ASP A 135 22.78 -5.36 -13.71
N LYS A 136 22.24 -6.44 -14.29
CA LYS A 136 21.02 -6.44 -15.12
C LYS A 136 19.78 -6.96 -14.41
N ILE A 137 19.88 -7.43 -13.17
CA ILE A 137 18.73 -7.97 -12.42
C ILE A 137 17.61 -6.92 -12.32
N SER A 138 17.92 -5.68 -11.94
CA SER A 138 16.90 -4.63 -11.81
C SER A 138 16.25 -4.28 -13.16
N GLU A 139 17.03 -4.32 -14.25
CA GLU A 139 16.53 -4.08 -15.61
C GLU A 139 15.57 -5.19 -16.05
N PHE A 140 15.92 -6.45 -15.77
CA PHE A 140 15.06 -7.59 -16.03
C PHE A 140 13.75 -7.50 -15.23
N LEU A 141 13.82 -7.22 -13.93
CA LEU A 141 12.62 -7.09 -13.09
C LEU A 141 11.71 -5.96 -13.58
N GLN A 142 12.29 -4.82 -13.97
CA GLN A 142 11.55 -3.72 -14.59
C GLN A 142 10.87 -4.14 -15.89
N PHE A 143 11.58 -4.88 -16.76
CA PHE A 143 11.03 -5.41 -18.00
C PHE A 143 9.86 -6.37 -17.74
N SER A 144 10.02 -7.33 -16.83
CA SER A 144 8.98 -8.30 -16.50
C SER A 144 7.73 -7.66 -15.92
N ILE A 145 7.87 -6.69 -15.01
CA ILE A 145 6.73 -5.93 -14.45
C ILE A 145 6.01 -5.13 -15.54
N GLY A 146 6.76 -4.53 -16.47
CA GLY A 146 6.19 -3.80 -17.61
C GLY A 146 5.45 -4.70 -18.59
N LEU A 147 5.99 -5.90 -18.85
CA LEU A 147 5.41 -6.88 -19.77
C LEU A 147 4.17 -7.57 -19.19
N LYS A 148 4.20 -7.93 -17.90
CA LYS A 148 3.11 -8.57 -17.18
C LYS A 148 2.77 -7.78 -15.90
N PRO A 149 1.87 -6.78 -15.98
CA PRO A 149 1.46 -5.97 -14.83
C PRO A 149 0.83 -6.76 -13.67
N ASP A 150 0.36 -7.99 -13.92
CA ASP A 150 -0.19 -8.90 -12.90
C ASP A 150 0.81 -9.22 -11.79
N ILE A 151 2.12 -9.12 -12.05
CA ILE A 151 3.16 -9.24 -11.03
C ILE A 151 2.88 -8.32 -9.83
N ASN A 152 2.44 -7.09 -10.09
CA ASN A 152 2.12 -6.12 -9.03
C ASN A 152 0.98 -6.59 -8.12
N ARG A 153 0.06 -7.41 -8.63
CA ARG A 153 -1.01 -8.03 -7.81
C ARG A 153 -0.43 -9.11 -6.91
N TRP A 154 0.47 -9.95 -7.42
CA TRP A 154 1.08 -11.03 -6.65
C TRP A 154 2.04 -10.51 -5.57
N ILE A 155 2.78 -9.44 -5.86
CA ILE A 155 3.61 -8.73 -4.87
C ILE A 155 2.76 -8.19 -3.72
N ARG A 156 1.64 -7.51 -4.03
CA ARG A 156 0.70 -7.02 -3.00
C ARG A 156 0.09 -8.15 -2.18
N ALA A 157 -0.20 -9.28 -2.81
CA ALA A 157 -0.66 -10.49 -2.12
C ALA A 157 0.46 -11.24 -1.37
N ARG A 158 1.69 -10.70 -1.33
CA ARG A 158 2.90 -11.31 -0.75
C ARG A 158 3.17 -12.73 -1.22
N ASN A 159 2.75 -13.06 -2.46
CA ASN A 159 2.90 -14.39 -3.02
C ASN A 159 4.17 -14.45 -3.89
N LEU A 160 5.29 -14.88 -3.30
CA LEU A 160 6.58 -14.94 -3.98
C LEU A 160 6.61 -15.99 -5.10
N GLU A 161 6.01 -17.16 -4.88
CA GLU A 161 6.02 -18.26 -5.86
C GLU A 161 5.39 -17.85 -7.20
N ARG A 162 4.24 -17.18 -7.16
CA ARG A 162 3.59 -16.67 -8.38
C ARG A 162 4.40 -15.56 -9.05
N VAL A 163 5.12 -14.75 -8.27
CA VAL A 163 6.03 -13.74 -8.82
C VAL A 163 7.16 -14.45 -9.58
N LEU A 164 7.86 -15.41 -8.95
CA LEU A 164 8.95 -16.17 -9.57
C LEU A 164 8.49 -16.89 -10.84
N PHE A 165 7.35 -17.57 -10.79
CA PHE A 165 6.77 -18.23 -11.97
C PHE A 165 6.51 -17.24 -13.11
N THR A 166 6.01 -16.04 -12.78
CA THR A 166 5.79 -15.01 -13.81
C THR A 166 7.10 -14.47 -14.36
N LEU A 167 8.14 -14.33 -13.52
CA LEU A 167 9.48 -13.93 -13.97
C LEU A 167 10.06 -14.96 -14.96
N GLU A 168 9.99 -16.25 -14.64
CA GLU A 168 10.41 -17.35 -15.51
C GLU A 168 9.67 -17.34 -16.86
N ASP A 169 8.36 -17.09 -16.86
CA ASP A 169 7.59 -16.99 -18.11
C ASP A 169 7.98 -15.75 -18.95
N THR A 170 8.36 -14.65 -18.31
CA THR A 170 8.84 -13.44 -19.02
C THR A 170 10.30 -13.51 -19.47
N PHE A 171 11.07 -14.45 -18.92
CA PHE A 171 12.51 -14.56 -19.16
C PHE A 171 12.90 -14.80 -20.63
N PRO A 172 12.27 -15.73 -21.38
CA PRO A 172 12.58 -15.92 -22.79
C PRO A 172 12.43 -14.64 -23.62
N LYS A 173 11.36 -13.87 -23.36
CA LYS A 173 11.08 -12.59 -24.06
C LYS A 173 12.10 -11.51 -23.71
N TYR A 174 12.64 -11.52 -22.50
CA TYR A 174 13.72 -10.61 -22.12
C TYR A 174 15.00 -10.90 -22.92
N LEU A 175 15.34 -12.18 -23.09
CA LEU A 175 16.50 -12.58 -23.89
C LEU A 175 16.35 -12.21 -25.37
N GLU A 176 15.17 -12.46 -25.96
CA GLU A 176 14.87 -12.05 -27.34
C GLU A 176 15.03 -10.54 -27.54
N ASN A 177 14.51 -9.73 -26.62
CA ASN A 177 14.62 -8.29 -26.71
C ASN A 177 16.09 -7.79 -26.58
N ARG A 178 16.94 -8.56 -25.89
CA ARG A 178 18.36 -8.24 -25.72
C ARG A 178 19.22 -8.66 -26.92
N SER A 179 18.85 -9.72 -27.64
CA SER A 179 19.58 -10.18 -28.84
C SER A 179 19.30 -9.34 -30.09
N VAL A 180 18.22 -8.56 -30.08
CA VAL A 180 17.79 -7.69 -31.19
C VAL A 180 18.46 -6.30 -31.14
N LYS A 181 19.37 -6.06 -30.18
CA LYS A 181 20.17 -4.82 -30.08
C LYS A 181 21.63 -5.02 -30.42
#